data_AF-A0A257PL58-F1
#
_entry.id   AF-A0A257PL58-F1
#
_cell.length_a   1.000
_cell.length_b   1.000
_cell.length_c   1.000
_cell.angle_alpha   90.00
_cell.angle_beta   90.00
_cell.angle_gamma   90.00
#
_symmetry.space_group_name_H-M   'P 1'
#
loop_
_entity.id
_entity.type
_entity.pdbx_description
1 polymer ?
#
loop_
_entity_poly.entity_id
_entity_poly.type
_entity_poly.pdbx_seq_one_letter_code
_entity_poly.pdbx_strand_id
1 'polypeptide(L)'
;MMTAHIVYRAIDPMHPATLSATVIGPVIRGRIGFEGVLVTDDLAMKALSGAPADLAVQALAAGCDLALYCSGDFASTEALLRRCPAPTEAAFHRLRAARNAAATRRLTLDAAALAKERKRLLA
;
A
#
# COMPACT_ATOMS: atom_id res chain seq x y z
N MET A 1 -4.27 -5.90 3.54
CA MET A 1 -3.55 -6.69 2.51
C MET A 1 -2.70 -5.74 1.70
N MET A 2 -1.57 -6.20 1.15
CA MET A 2 -0.70 -5.42 0.28
C MET A 2 -0.80 -5.96 -1.15
N THR A 3 -0.92 -5.09 -2.15
CA THR A 3 -0.88 -5.49 -3.57
C THR A 3 0.57 -5.68 -4.00
N ALA A 4 0.80 -6.45 -5.07
CA ALA A 4 2.13 -6.63 -5.65
C ALA A 4 2.19 -6.04 -7.06
N HIS A 5 3.38 -5.60 -7.48
CA HIS A 5 3.63 -5.09 -8.84
C HIS A 5 3.77 -6.24 -9.86
N ILE A 6 2.76 -7.10 -9.95
CA ILE A 6 2.76 -8.32 -10.77
C ILE A 6 1.59 -8.24 -11.77
N VAL A 7 1.89 -8.55 -13.04
CA VAL A 7 0.89 -8.70 -14.10
C VAL A 7 0.30 -10.10 -14.06
N TYR A 8 -1.00 -10.19 -13.77
CA TYR A 8 -1.75 -11.44 -13.82
C TYR A 8 -2.42 -11.56 -15.18
N ARG A 9 -1.72 -12.10 -16.18
CA ARG A 9 -2.16 -12.13 -17.59
C ARG A 9 -3.56 -12.69 -17.83
N ALA A 10 -4.00 -13.64 -16.99
CA ALA A 10 -5.33 -14.24 -17.08
C ALA A 10 -6.47 -13.34 -16.54
N ILE A 11 -6.13 -12.25 -15.86
CA ILE A 11 -7.09 -11.33 -15.20
C ILE A 11 -6.99 -9.94 -15.82
N ASP A 12 -5.79 -9.36 -15.82
CA ASP A 12 -5.49 -8.08 -16.47
C ASP A 12 -4.08 -8.18 -17.11
N PRO A 13 -4.00 -8.35 -18.43
CA PRO A 13 -2.71 -8.45 -19.12
C PRO A 13 -2.01 -7.10 -19.30
N MET A 14 -2.71 -5.98 -19.06
CA MET A 14 -2.21 -4.63 -19.33
C MET A 14 -1.61 -3.98 -18.10
N HIS A 15 -2.18 -4.24 -16.92
CA HIS A 15 -1.79 -3.57 -15.69
C HIS A 15 -1.32 -4.55 -14.62
N PRO A 16 -0.26 -4.23 -13.85
CA PRO A 16 0.06 -4.96 -12.65
C PRO A 16 -1.06 -4.78 -11.62
N ALA A 17 -1.21 -5.73 -10.70
CA ALA A 17 -2.30 -5.75 -9.71
C ALA A 17 -2.44 -4.43 -8.93
N THR A 18 -1.33 -3.76 -8.59
CA THR A 18 -1.33 -2.45 -7.92
C THR A 18 -2.07 -1.36 -8.70
N LEU A 19 -2.03 -1.39 -10.03
CA LEU A 19 -2.62 -0.38 -10.92
C LEU A 19 -3.90 -0.87 -11.61
N SER A 20 -4.34 -2.10 -11.35
CA SER A 20 -5.47 -2.72 -12.04
C SER A 20 -6.77 -2.60 -11.24
N ALA A 21 -7.70 -1.78 -11.73
CA ALA A 21 -9.07 -1.73 -11.20
C ALA A 21 -9.79 -3.08 -11.33
N THR A 22 -9.44 -3.89 -12.32
CA THR A 22 -10.00 -5.24 -12.56
C THR A 22 -9.53 -6.24 -11.51
N VAL A 23 -8.25 -6.20 -11.13
CA VAL A 23 -7.75 -7.05 -10.04
C VAL A 23 -8.30 -6.56 -8.69
N ILE A 24 -8.31 -5.25 -8.45
CA ILE A 24 -8.71 -4.72 -7.15
C ILE A 24 -10.22 -4.83 -6.92
N GLY A 25 -11.05 -4.34 -7.83
CA GLY A 25 -12.51 -4.33 -7.65
C GLY A 25 -13.11 -5.74 -7.77
N PRO A 26 -13.24 -6.29 -8.99
CA PRO A 26 -13.84 -7.60 -9.21
C PRO A 26 -13.21 -8.76 -8.44
N VAL A 27 -11.87 -8.83 -8.35
CA VAL A 27 -11.21 -9.98 -7.72
C VAL A 27 -11.01 -9.78 -6.23
N ILE A 28 -10.31 -8.73 -5.79
CA ILE A 28 -9.99 -8.54 -4.36
C ILE A 28 -11.22 -8.14 -3.55
N ARG A 29 -11.97 -7.12 -3.97
CA ARG A 29 -13.18 -6.69 -3.25
C ARG A 29 -14.37 -7.59 -3.52
N GLY A 30 -14.52 -8.09 -4.76
CA GLY A 30 -15.61 -8.96 -5.16
C GLY A 30 -15.40 -10.41 -4.76
N ARG A 31 -14.60 -11.17 -5.53
CA ARG A 31 -14.45 -12.63 -5.37
C ARG A 31 -13.82 -13.05 -4.05
N ILE A 32 -12.78 -12.35 -3.61
CA ILE A 32 -12.10 -12.62 -2.33
C ILE A 32 -12.90 -12.03 -1.16
N GLY A 33 -13.70 -10.99 -1.40
CA GLY A 33 -14.48 -10.33 -0.34
C GLY A 33 -13.61 -9.58 0.68
N PHE A 34 -12.42 -9.11 0.29
CA PHE A 34 -11.54 -8.43 1.23
C PHE A 34 -12.04 -7.01 1.51
N GLU A 35 -12.50 -6.75 2.74
CA GLU A 35 -13.07 -5.45 3.14
C GLU A 35 -12.10 -4.54 3.89
N GLY A 36 -10.93 -5.04 4.27
CA GLY A 36 -9.93 -4.27 5.03
C GLY A 36 -9.14 -3.26 4.19
N VAL A 37 -8.11 -2.66 4.79
CA VAL A 37 -7.24 -1.70 4.09
C VAL A 37 -6.38 -2.40 3.04
N LEU A 38 -6.41 -1.86 1.81
CA LEU A 38 -5.48 -2.20 0.73
C LEU A 38 -4.37 -1.17 0.62
N VAL A 39 -3.15 -1.66 0.73
CA VAL A 39 -1.92 -0.87 0.60
C VAL A 39 -1.21 -1.29 -0.68
N THR A 40 -0.60 -0.35 -1.39
CA THR A 40 0.30 -0.70 -2.50
C THR A 40 1.57 -1.38 -1.97
N ASP A 41 2.25 -2.17 -2.79
CA ASP A 41 3.69 -2.35 -2.58
C ASP A 41 4.40 -0.99 -2.72
N ASP A 42 5.69 -0.93 -2.38
CA ASP A 42 6.45 0.30 -2.46
C ASP A 42 6.56 0.84 -3.89
N LEU A 43 5.95 1.98 -4.16
CA LEU A 43 5.99 2.66 -5.46
C LEU A 43 7.38 3.18 -5.83
N ALA A 44 8.33 3.21 -4.89
CA ALA A 44 9.74 3.48 -5.19
C ALA A 44 10.45 2.26 -5.79
N MET A 45 9.84 1.07 -5.78
CA MET A 45 10.34 -0.09 -6.49
C MET A 45 10.36 0.21 -7.99
N LYS A 46 11.52 0.02 -8.62
CA LYS A 46 11.76 0.23 -10.06
C LYS A 46 11.04 -0.78 -10.97
N ALA A 47 10.02 -1.47 -10.45
CA ALA A 47 9.18 -2.43 -11.18
C ALA A 47 8.07 -1.73 -11.97
N LEU A 48 7.68 -0.52 -11.57
CA LEU A 48 6.70 0.30 -12.28
C LEU A 48 7.40 1.43 -13.06
N SER A 49 6.84 1.80 -14.20
CA SER A 49 7.31 2.91 -15.03
C SER A 49 6.40 4.11 -14.87
N GLY A 50 6.98 5.29 -14.66
CA GLY A 50 6.26 6.56 -14.54
C GLY A 50 6.74 7.40 -13.36
N ALA A 51 6.22 8.62 -13.23
CA ALA A 51 6.53 9.44 -12.07
C ALA A 51 5.82 8.89 -10.82
N PRO A 52 6.45 8.92 -9.62
CA PRO A 52 5.84 8.39 -8.40
C PRO A 52 4.46 8.98 -8.08
N ALA A 53 4.27 10.28 -8.37
CA ALA A 53 3.00 10.94 -8.19
C ALA A 53 1.90 10.38 -9.10
N ASP A 54 2.22 10.06 -10.37
CA ASP A 54 1.27 9.44 -11.29
C ASP A 54 0.91 8.03 -10.85
N LEU A 55 1.90 7.26 -10.39
CA LEU A 55 1.69 5.90 -9.89
C LEU A 55 0.79 5.89 -8.65
N ALA A 56 1.00 6.83 -7.72
CA ALA A 56 0.17 6.96 -6.53
C ALA A 56 -1.29 7.29 -6.90
N VAL A 57 -1.50 8.28 -7.78
CA VAL A 57 -2.84 8.64 -8.25
C VAL A 57 -3.51 7.46 -8.94
N GLN A 58 -2.80 6.75 -9.83
CA GLN A 58 -3.32 5.58 -10.53
C GLN A 58 -3.68 4.43 -9.58
N ALA A 59 -2.82 4.11 -8.62
CA ALA A 59 -3.07 3.04 -7.66
C ALA A 59 -4.28 3.34 -6.76
N LEU A 60 -4.43 4.60 -6.32
CA LEU A 60 -5.58 5.05 -5.55
C LEU A 60 -6.85 5.02 -6.40
N ALA A 61 -6.79 5.47 -7.66
CA ALA A 61 -7.90 5.39 -8.60
C ALA A 61 -8.31 3.95 -8.93
N ALA A 62 -7.35 3.02 -8.98
CA ALA A 62 -7.61 1.59 -9.16
C ALA A 62 -8.30 0.94 -7.94
N GLY A 63 -8.31 1.62 -6.78
CA GLY A 63 -9.05 1.21 -5.58
C GLY A 63 -8.19 0.80 -4.39
N CYS A 64 -6.88 1.06 -4.42
CA CYS A 64 -6.07 1.01 -3.21
C CYS A 64 -6.50 2.10 -2.22
N ASP A 65 -6.41 1.82 -0.92
CA ASP A 65 -6.74 2.80 0.12
C ASP A 65 -5.52 3.64 0.53
N LEU A 66 -4.30 3.09 0.36
CA LEU A 66 -3.05 3.74 0.74
C LEU A 66 -1.93 3.45 -0.28
N ALA A 67 -1.27 4.50 -0.75
CA ALA A 67 -0.07 4.42 -1.58
C ALA A 67 1.19 4.48 -0.70
N LEU A 68 2.01 3.43 -0.74
CA LEU A 68 3.27 3.34 -0.02
C LEU A 68 4.41 3.84 -0.93
N TYR A 69 5.22 4.79 -0.43
CA TYR A 69 6.35 5.34 -1.16
C TYR A 69 7.53 5.54 -0.20
N CYS A 70 8.54 4.67 -0.32
CA CYS A 70 9.67 4.59 0.61
C CYS A 70 10.99 5.04 -0.03
N SER A 71 10.99 6.13 -0.80
CA SER A 71 12.19 6.56 -1.53
C SER A 71 13.27 7.19 -0.66
N GLY A 72 12.91 7.78 0.49
CA GLY A 72 13.79 8.63 1.27
C GLY A 72 14.13 9.98 0.61
N ASP A 73 13.59 10.26 -0.58
CA ASP A 73 13.73 11.54 -1.26
C ASP A 73 12.55 12.47 -0.93
N PHE A 74 12.86 13.52 -0.18
CA PHE A 74 11.86 14.49 0.26
C PHE A 74 11.25 15.28 -0.89
N ALA A 75 12.02 15.61 -1.93
CA ALA A 75 11.52 16.40 -3.06
C ALA A 75 10.46 15.63 -3.85
N SER A 76 10.74 14.37 -4.20
CA SER A 76 9.75 13.49 -4.85
C SER A 76 8.55 13.21 -3.95
N THR A 77 8.77 13.05 -2.64
CA THR A 77 7.68 12.85 -1.68
C THR A 77 6.75 14.05 -1.63
N GLU A 78 7.29 15.26 -1.59
CA GLU A 78 6.49 16.50 -1.61
C GLU A 78 5.69 16.61 -2.92
N ALA A 79 6.32 16.35 -4.07
CA ALA A 79 5.66 16.38 -5.37
C ALA A 79 4.50 15.35 -5.45
N LEU A 80 4.69 14.16 -4.87
CA LEU A 80 3.65 13.13 -4.76
C LEU A 80 2.50 13.61 -3.87
N LEU A 81 2.80 14.11 -2.67
CA LEU A 81 1.77 14.55 -1.71
C LEU A 81 0.90 15.69 -2.26
N ARG A 82 1.49 16.62 -3.03
CA ARG A 82 0.74 17.70 -3.69
C ARG A 82 -0.29 17.21 -4.71
N ARG A 83 -0.09 16.01 -5.28
CA ARG A 83 -0.96 15.42 -6.32
C ARG A 83 -1.89 14.34 -5.80
N CYS A 84 -1.59 13.76 -4.64
CA CYS A 84 -2.43 12.71 -4.07
C CYS A 84 -3.83 13.26 -3.74
N PRO A 85 -4.90 12.56 -4.19
CA PRO A 85 -6.25 12.93 -3.82
C PRO A 85 -6.49 12.71 -2.33
N ALA A 86 -7.49 13.41 -1.80
CA ALA A 86 -8.00 13.10 -0.47
C ALA A 86 -8.52 11.65 -0.43
N PRO A 87 -8.37 10.93 0.69
CA PRO A 87 -8.94 9.60 0.84
C PRO A 87 -10.46 9.61 0.64
N THR A 88 -10.98 8.58 -0.02
CA THR A 88 -12.44 8.39 -0.13
C THR A 88 -13.03 8.04 1.24
N GLU A 89 -14.34 8.27 1.43
CA GLU A 89 -15.02 7.90 2.69
C GLU A 89 -14.88 6.40 2.98
N ALA A 90 -14.94 5.56 1.94
CA ALA A 90 -14.72 4.12 2.08
C ALA A 90 -13.30 3.79 2.56
N ALA A 91 -12.27 4.42 1.99
CA ALA A 91 -10.90 4.25 2.44
C ALA A 91 -10.73 4.72 3.89
N PHE A 92 -11.31 5.87 4.24
CA PHE A 92 -11.23 6.42 5.59
C PHE A 92 -11.96 5.55 6.62
N HIS A 93 -13.12 4.98 6.28
CA HIS A 93 -13.81 3.99 7.09
C HIS A 93 -12.94 2.75 7.37
N ARG A 94 -12.32 2.18 6.32
CA ARG A 94 -11.42 1.01 6.46
C ARG A 94 -10.20 1.33 7.31
N LEU A 95 -9.58 2.51 7.12
CA LEU A 95 -8.43 2.97 7.90
C LEU A 95 -8.79 3.14 9.39
N ARG A 96 -9.96 3.72 9.69
CA ARG A 96 -10.46 3.83 11.08
C ARG A 96 -10.68 2.45 11.70
N ALA A 97 -11.35 1.54 10.98
CA ALA A 97 -11.58 0.18 11.45
C ALA A 97 -10.25 -0.56 11.73
N ALA A 98 -9.29 -0.45 10.82
CA ALA A 98 -7.95 -1.03 10.99
C ALA A 98 -7.21 -0.45 12.21
N ARG A 99 -7.26 0.87 12.41
CA ARG A 99 -6.66 1.54 13.57
C ARG A 99 -7.28 1.05 14.88
N ASN A 100 -8.60 0.95 14.94
CA ASN A 100 -9.30 0.47 16.14
C ASN A 100 -8.94 -0.98 16.46
N ALA A 101 -8.90 -1.85 15.44
CA ALA A 101 -8.48 -3.24 15.60
C ALA A 101 -7.00 -3.38 16.00
N ALA A 102 -6.12 -2.49 15.53
CA ALA A 102 -4.72 -2.48 15.93
C ALA A 102 -4.54 -2.01 17.39
N ALA A 103 -5.34 -1.04 17.84
CA ALA A 103 -5.29 -0.51 19.20
C ALA A 103 -5.61 -1.58 20.25
N THR A 104 -6.50 -2.53 19.95
CA THR A 104 -6.85 -3.64 20.85
C THR A 104 -5.80 -4.76 20.88
N ARG A 105 -4.86 -4.78 19.93
CA ARG A 105 -3.81 -5.80 19.77
C ARG A 105 -2.41 -5.25 20.05
N ARG A 106 -2.30 -4.26 20.94
CA ARG A 106 -1.03 -3.61 21.24
C ARG A 106 -0.06 -4.63 21.81
N LEU A 107 0.97 -4.96 21.03
CA LEU A 107 2.07 -5.80 21.49
C LEU A 107 2.93 -4.99 22.45
N THR A 108 3.15 -5.53 23.64
CA THR A 108 4.20 -5.02 24.53
C THR A 108 5.53 -5.48 23.97
N LEU A 109 6.28 -4.57 23.37
CA LEU A 109 7.60 -4.84 22.81
C LEU A 109 8.68 -4.48 23.82
N ASP A 110 9.59 -5.42 24.11
CA ASP A 110 10.82 -5.12 24.86
C ASP A 110 11.85 -4.50 23.91
N ALA A 111 11.93 -3.17 23.95
CA ALA A 111 12.83 -2.41 23.11
C ALA A 111 14.31 -2.78 23.33
N ALA A 112 14.71 -3.14 24.55
CA ALA A 112 16.09 -3.49 24.88
C ALA A 112 16.46 -4.86 24.31
N ALA A 113 15.57 -5.85 24.50
CA ALA A 113 15.75 -7.18 23.91
C ALA A 113 15.80 -7.13 22.38
N LEU A 114 14.88 -6.39 21.75
CA LEU A 114 14.85 -6.21 20.29
C LEU A 114 16.12 -5.50 19.77
N ALA A 115 16.63 -4.50 20.49
CA ALA A 115 17.87 -3.83 20.13
C ALA A 115 19.10 -4.75 20.23
N LYS A 116 19.13 -5.62 21.25
CA LYS A 116 20.19 -6.64 21.40
C LYS A 116 20.14 -7.65 20.26
N GLU A 117 18.96 -8.14 19.92
CA GLU A 117 18.77 -9.09 18.83
C GLU A 117 19.16 -8.49 17.47
N ARG A 118 18.76 -7.24 17.19
CA ARG A 118 19.19 -6.53 15.99
C ARG A 118 20.71 -6.45 15.89
N LYS A 119 21.41 -6.13 16.99
CA LYS A 119 22.88 -6.08 17.00
C LYS A 119 23.49 -7.45 16.70
N ARG A 120 22.91 -8.54 17.24
CA ARG A 120 23.36 -9.91 16.98
C ARG A 120 23.22 -10.30 15.50
N LEU A 121 22.12 -9.91 14.85
CA LEU A 121 21.83 -10.24 13.44
C LEU A 121 22.67 -9.43 12.44
N LEU A 122 23.19 -8.28 12.84
CA LEU A 122 24.01 -7.38 12.00
C LEU A 122 25.52 -7.55 12.22
N ALA A 123 25.92 -8.44 13.12
CA ALA A 123 27.31 -8.83 13.36
C ALA A 123 27.65 -10.07 12.51
#